data_AF-W0JUX4-F1
#
_entry.id   AF-W0JUX4-F1
#
_cell.length_a   1.000
_cell.length_b   1.000
_cell.length_c   1.000
_cell.angle_alpha   90.00
_cell.angle_beta   90.00
_cell.angle_gamma   90.00
#
_symmetry.space_group_name_H-M   'P 1'
#
loop_
_entity.id
_entity.type
_entity.pdbx_description
1 polymer ?
#
loop_
_entity_poly.entity_id
_entity_poly.type
_entity_poly.pdbx_seq_one_letter_code
_entity_poly.pdbx_strand_id
1 'polypeptide(L)'
;MTNSVRANVGSVLADFSRTLGTLVGLLWLVFVGAVFLDGGADVLIGAPPLPGGLFWPVAFAVALGGTVWLVEGGYDRLGADPTGTWTFVWLAVFFVPLAFLPLQFAVGSLASAAGFAGPFSGALNAGFVLVSTIASGWLAFYGGLDRLGLEVDDFIRTFVFAVGLALVPLAAVVLFEATWLAGDYVAAAIALAVQVGAWWVGVTRTKP
;
A
#
# COMPACT_ATOMS: atom_id res chain seq x y z
N MET A 1 36.57 -11.34 -26.08
CA MET A 1 36.62 -11.42 -24.60
C MET A 1 35.85 -10.31 -23.88
N THR A 2 35.16 -9.39 -24.58
CA THR A 2 34.37 -8.29 -23.97
C THR A 2 32.97 -8.70 -23.50
N ASN A 3 32.46 -9.85 -23.93
CA ASN A 3 31.12 -10.32 -23.56
C ASN A 3 31.03 -10.87 -22.12
N SER A 4 32.13 -11.35 -21.51
CA SER A 4 32.08 -11.93 -20.16
C SER A 4 32.02 -10.89 -19.03
N VAL A 5 32.68 -9.73 -19.20
CA VAL A 5 32.68 -8.66 -18.19
C VAL A 5 31.32 -7.99 -18.11
N ARG A 6 30.67 -7.72 -19.26
CA ARG A 6 29.33 -7.12 -19.30
C ARG A 6 28.26 -8.05 -18.70
N ALA A 7 28.36 -9.36 -18.94
CA ALA A 7 27.47 -10.34 -18.35
C ALA A 7 27.62 -10.40 -16.81
N ASN A 8 28.86 -10.32 -16.30
CA ASN A 8 29.15 -10.36 -14.87
C ASN A 8 28.69 -9.10 -14.12
N VAL A 9 28.82 -7.91 -14.72
CA VAL A 9 28.31 -6.66 -14.13
C VAL A 9 26.78 -6.67 -14.08
N GLY A 10 26.12 -7.22 -15.12
CA GLY A 10 24.66 -7.31 -15.18
C GLY A 10 24.08 -8.18 -14.07
N SER A 11 24.68 -9.35 -13.79
CA SER A 11 24.23 -10.23 -12.70
C SER A 11 24.42 -9.60 -11.33
N VAL A 12 25.59 -9.01 -11.06
CA VAL A 12 25.87 -8.34 -9.78
C VAL A 12 24.89 -7.20 -9.52
N LEU A 13 24.57 -6.40 -10.55
CA LEU A 13 23.63 -5.29 -10.41
C LEU A 13 22.20 -5.79 -10.17
N ALA A 14 21.78 -6.86 -10.84
CA ALA A 14 20.47 -7.47 -10.64
C ALA A 14 20.34 -8.04 -9.21
N ASP A 15 21.36 -8.74 -8.71
CA ASP A 15 21.39 -9.29 -7.36
C ASP A 15 21.37 -8.19 -6.30
N PHE A 16 22.15 -7.12 -6.51
CA PHE A 16 22.14 -5.95 -5.64
C PHE A 16 20.76 -5.27 -5.63
N SER A 17 20.17 -5.05 -6.81
CA SER A 17 18.85 -4.43 -6.96
C SER A 17 17.75 -5.23 -6.24
N ARG A 18 17.76 -6.56 -6.40
CA ARG A 18 16.85 -7.47 -5.70
C ARG A 18 17.03 -7.40 -4.18
N THR A 19 18.28 -7.39 -3.71
CA THR A 19 18.60 -7.29 -2.28
C THR A 19 18.11 -5.96 -1.70
N LEU A 20 18.34 -4.87 -2.43
CA LEU A 20 17.85 -3.54 -2.05
C LEU A 20 16.31 -3.49 -1.98
N GLY A 21 15.63 -4.01 -3.00
CA GLY A 21 14.16 -4.07 -3.04
C GLY A 21 13.59 -4.91 -1.88
N THR A 22 14.24 -6.03 -1.56
CA THR A 22 13.89 -6.88 -0.40
C THR A 22 14.03 -6.12 0.91
N LEU A 23 15.16 -5.42 1.08
CA LEU A 23 15.44 -4.63 2.28
C LEU A 23 14.42 -3.51 2.47
N VAL A 24 14.13 -2.76 1.41
CA VAL A 24 13.12 -1.69 1.44
C VAL A 24 11.74 -2.26 1.75
N GLY A 25 11.37 -3.36 1.10
CA GLY A 25 10.08 -4.02 1.34
C GLY A 25 9.92 -4.54 2.77
N LEU A 26 10.95 -5.15 3.34
CA LEU A 26 10.92 -5.60 4.73
C LEU A 26 10.94 -4.45 5.72
N LEU A 27 11.72 -3.40 5.45
CA LEU A 27 11.73 -2.20 6.29
C LEU A 27 10.34 -1.54 6.33
N TRP A 28 9.67 -1.47 5.17
CA TRP A 28 8.29 -1.00 5.08
C TRP A 28 7.33 -1.89 5.89
N LEU A 29 7.42 -3.22 5.75
CA LEU A 29 6.58 -4.15 6.48
C LEU A 29 6.77 -4.05 8.01
N VAL A 30 8.01 -3.93 8.47
CA VAL A 30 8.33 -3.71 9.89
C VAL A 30 7.76 -2.37 10.37
N PHE A 31 7.92 -1.31 9.58
CA PHE A 31 7.37 0.01 9.89
C PHE A 31 5.85 -0.02 10.04
N VAL A 32 5.15 -0.52 9.03
CA VAL A 32 3.67 -0.59 9.04
C VAL A 32 3.16 -1.50 10.16
N GLY A 33 3.83 -2.64 10.37
CA GLY A 33 3.49 -3.55 11.46
C GLY A 33 3.64 -2.90 12.83
N ALA A 34 4.73 -2.15 13.05
CA ALA A 34 4.94 -1.43 14.29
C ALA A 34 3.91 -0.31 14.52
N VAL A 35 3.61 0.49 13.50
CA VAL A 35 2.58 1.55 13.59
C VAL A 35 1.20 0.96 13.89
N PHE A 36 0.86 -0.16 13.26
CA PHE A 36 -0.41 -0.86 13.53
C PHE A 36 -0.46 -1.44 14.95
N LEU A 37 0.63 -2.04 15.43
CA LEU A 37 0.71 -2.58 16.78
C LEU A 37 0.68 -1.48 17.85
N ASP A 38 1.35 -0.36 17.63
CA ASP A 38 1.35 0.80 18.54
C ASP A 38 -0.06 1.39 18.65
N GLY A 39 -0.69 1.70 17.51
CA GLY A 39 -2.08 2.18 17.48
C GLY A 39 -3.11 1.17 18.01
N GLY A 40 -2.86 -0.13 17.87
CA GLY A 40 -3.69 -1.18 18.45
C GLY A 40 -3.47 -1.36 19.96
N ALA A 41 -2.22 -1.20 20.43
CA ALA A 41 -1.86 -1.33 21.84
C ALA A 41 -2.37 -0.15 22.68
N ASP A 42 -2.40 1.06 22.12
CA ASP A 42 -3.05 2.22 22.74
C ASP A 42 -4.54 2.00 22.97
N VAL A 43 -5.20 1.30 22.03
CA VAL A 43 -6.63 0.98 22.13
C VAL A 43 -6.92 -0.17 23.10
N LEU A 44 -6.02 -1.15 23.22
CA LEU A 44 -6.27 -2.35 24.04
C LEU A 44 -5.64 -2.38 25.43
N ILE A 45 -4.44 -1.81 25.63
CA ILE A 45 -3.59 -2.16 26.79
C ILE A 45 -2.89 -0.96 27.44
N GLY A 46 -2.91 0.24 26.83
CA GLY A 46 -2.26 1.43 27.38
C GLY A 46 -0.75 1.23 27.61
N ALA A 47 -0.11 0.50 26.71
CA ALA A 47 1.31 0.17 26.82
C ALA A 47 2.18 1.43 26.63
N PRO A 48 3.30 1.56 27.36
CA PRO A 48 4.20 2.69 27.15
C PRO A 48 4.80 2.63 25.73
N PRO A 49 4.89 3.78 25.03
CA PRO A 49 5.43 3.82 23.68
C PRO A 49 6.88 3.34 23.66
N LEU A 50 7.25 2.66 22.58
CA LEU A 50 8.65 2.27 22.34
C LEU A 50 9.54 3.53 22.38
N PRO A 51 10.72 3.49 23.02
CA PRO A 51 11.66 4.60 22.98
C PRO A 51 12.03 4.93 21.53
N GLY A 52 11.54 6.06 21.02
CA GLY A 52 11.63 6.40 19.59
C GLY A 52 13.04 6.42 19.00
N GLY A 53 14.07 6.55 19.85
CA GLY A 53 15.48 6.49 19.44
C GLY A 53 15.98 5.09 19.05
N LEU A 54 15.34 4.01 19.50
CA LEU A 54 15.76 2.63 19.20
C LEU A 54 14.95 1.97 18.09
N PHE A 55 13.81 2.54 17.71
CA PHE A 55 12.93 1.96 16.71
C PHE A 55 13.64 1.74 15.37
N TRP A 56 14.25 2.79 14.81
CA TRP A 56 14.90 2.71 13.49
C TRP A 56 16.08 1.74 13.44
N PRO A 57 17.03 1.73 14.42
CA PRO A 57 18.08 0.72 14.48
C PRO A 57 17.54 -0.72 14.54
N VAL A 58 16.51 -0.98 15.36
CA VAL A 58 15.91 -2.31 15.49
C VAL A 58 15.19 -2.70 14.21
N ALA A 59 14.39 -1.80 13.63
CA ALA A 59 13.68 -2.05 12.39
C ALA A 59 14.64 -2.36 11.24
N PHE A 60 15.75 -1.62 11.15
CA PHE A 60 16.79 -1.87 10.16
C PHE A 60 17.47 -3.22 10.39
N ALA A 61 17.83 -3.56 11.63
CA ALA A 61 18.43 -4.86 11.95
C ALA A 61 17.51 -6.04 11.61
N VAL A 62 16.21 -5.93 11.93
CA VAL A 62 15.20 -6.94 11.60
C VAL A 62 15.04 -7.06 10.08
N ALA A 63 14.92 -5.94 9.37
CA ALA A 63 14.79 -5.93 7.92
C ALA A 63 16.04 -6.52 7.24
N LEU A 64 17.24 -6.20 7.73
CA LEU A 64 18.50 -6.72 7.21
C LEU A 64 18.63 -8.23 7.45
N GLY A 65 18.34 -8.71 8.68
CA GLY A 65 18.33 -10.13 8.98
C GLY A 65 17.30 -10.91 8.14
N GLY A 66 16.10 -10.36 7.98
CA GLY A 66 15.08 -10.94 7.11
C GLY A 66 15.47 -10.93 5.63
N THR A 67 16.20 -9.88 5.18
CA THR A 67 16.69 -9.79 3.80
C THR A 67 17.70 -10.88 3.51
N VAL A 68 18.69 -11.05 4.39
CA VAL A 68 19.70 -12.12 4.27
C VAL A 68 18.99 -13.48 4.21
N TRP A 69 18.07 -13.74 5.14
CA TRP A 69 17.32 -15.00 5.16
C TRP A 69 16.50 -15.24 3.88
N LEU A 70 15.83 -14.20 3.35
CA LEU A 70 15.05 -14.30 2.11
C LEU A 70 15.94 -14.58 0.90
N VAL A 71 17.07 -13.88 0.79
CA VAL A 71 18.02 -14.03 -0.31
C VAL A 71 18.73 -15.38 -0.27
N GLU A 72 19.03 -15.93 0.91
CA GLU A 72 19.64 -17.25 1.12
C GLU A 72 18.67 -18.44 0.94
N GLY A 73 17.53 -18.23 0.27
CA GLY A 73 16.56 -19.28 -0.07
C GLY A 73 15.24 -19.22 0.72
N GLY A 74 15.02 -18.16 1.51
CA GLY A 74 13.72 -17.93 2.14
C GLY A 74 12.58 -17.74 1.12
N TYR A 75 12.85 -17.11 -0.03
CA TYR A 75 11.87 -17.01 -1.12
C TYR A 75 11.38 -18.38 -1.61
N ASP A 76 12.31 -19.32 -1.87
CA ASP A 76 11.98 -20.68 -2.33
C ASP A 76 11.17 -21.44 -1.27
N ARG A 77 11.53 -21.29 0.02
CA ARG A 77 10.80 -21.91 1.14
C ARG A 77 9.37 -21.39 1.28
N LEU A 78 9.14 -20.13 0.93
CA LEU A 78 7.81 -19.50 0.96
C LEU A 78 7.02 -19.72 -0.35
N GLY A 79 7.66 -20.26 -1.40
CA GLY A 79 7.07 -20.32 -2.73
C GLY A 79 6.79 -18.93 -3.31
N ALA A 80 7.55 -17.92 -2.89
CA ALA A 80 7.40 -16.53 -3.28
C ALA A 80 8.35 -16.18 -4.43
N ASP A 81 7.85 -15.50 -5.47
CA ASP A 81 8.67 -15.09 -6.61
C ASP A 81 9.62 -13.94 -6.24
N PRO A 82 10.94 -14.17 -6.19
CA PRO A 82 11.88 -13.13 -5.80
C PRO A 82 11.95 -11.92 -6.73
N THR A 83 11.50 -12.05 -7.99
CA THR A 83 11.52 -10.97 -8.97
C THR A 83 10.47 -9.90 -8.67
N GLY A 84 9.45 -10.22 -7.87
CA GLY A 84 8.38 -9.32 -7.46
C GLY A 84 8.77 -8.25 -6.44
N THR A 85 10.03 -8.17 -6.00
CA THR A 85 10.47 -7.28 -4.90
C THR A 85 10.20 -5.81 -5.16
N TRP A 86 10.57 -5.29 -6.33
CA TRP A 86 10.29 -3.89 -6.66
C TRP A 86 8.81 -3.65 -6.91
N THR A 87 8.12 -4.58 -7.56
CA THR A 87 6.67 -4.52 -7.75
C THR A 87 5.95 -4.43 -6.40
N PHE A 88 6.37 -5.23 -5.41
CA PHE A 88 5.88 -5.16 -4.05
C PHE A 88 6.08 -3.78 -3.43
N VAL A 89 7.29 -3.22 -3.50
CA VAL A 89 7.57 -1.89 -2.93
C VAL A 89 6.66 -0.83 -3.54
N TRP A 90 6.54 -0.82 -4.87
CA TRP A 90 5.70 0.15 -5.57
C TRP A 90 4.21 -0.02 -5.23
N LEU A 91 3.71 -1.26 -5.23
CA LEU A 91 2.32 -1.56 -4.87
C LEU A 91 2.02 -1.18 -3.41
N ALA A 92 2.88 -1.60 -2.48
CA ALA A 92 2.65 -1.46 -1.04
C ALA A 92 2.78 -0.02 -0.54
N VAL A 93 3.75 0.74 -1.08
CA VAL A 93 4.03 2.11 -0.63
C VAL A 93 3.16 3.13 -1.34
N PHE A 94 2.91 2.94 -2.64
CA PHE A 94 2.26 3.96 -3.47
C PHE A 94 0.96 3.45 -4.08
N PHE A 95 1.02 2.45 -4.96
CA PHE A 95 -0.07 2.25 -5.90
C PHE A 95 -1.35 1.69 -5.26
N VAL A 96 -1.26 0.68 -4.40
CA VAL A 96 -2.45 0.12 -3.76
C VAL A 96 -3.05 1.11 -2.75
N PRO A 97 -2.28 1.70 -1.81
CA PRO A 97 -2.85 2.69 -0.89
C PRO A 97 -3.52 3.86 -1.60
N LEU A 98 -2.88 4.40 -2.67
CA LEU A 98 -3.41 5.55 -3.39
C LEU A 98 -4.63 5.19 -4.26
N ALA A 99 -4.59 4.06 -4.96
CA ALA A 99 -5.71 3.63 -5.81
C ALA A 99 -6.99 3.31 -5.00
N PHE A 100 -6.84 2.97 -3.73
CA PHE A 100 -7.95 2.65 -2.82
C PHE A 100 -8.17 3.70 -1.72
N LEU A 101 -7.59 4.89 -1.86
CA LEU A 101 -7.79 6.00 -0.92
C LEU A 101 -9.27 6.41 -0.78
N PRO A 102 -10.09 6.49 -1.87
CA PRO A 102 -11.53 6.72 -1.71
C PRO A 102 -12.22 5.64 -0.87
N LEU A 103 -11.83 4.38 -1.00
CA LEU A 103 -12.36 3.30 -0.15
C LEU A 103 -12.01 3.52 1.33
N GLN A 104 -10.76 3.89 1.63
CA GLN A 104 -10.34 4.22 2.99
C GLN A 104 -11.18 5.37 3.57
N PHE A 105 -11.35 6.43 2.79
CA PHE A 105 -12.18 7.56 3.21
C PHE A 105 -13.64 7.14 3.45
N ALA A 106 -14.22 6.32 2.58
CA ALA A 106 -15.59 5.84 2.75
C ALA A 106 -15.79 5.02 4.03
N VAL A 107 -14.89 4.07 4.30
CA VAL A 107 -14.90 3.27 5.53
C VAL A 107 -14.76 4.18 6.76
N GLY A 108 -13.85 5.14 6.67
CA GLY A 108 -13.61 6.10 7.72
C GLY A 108 -14.82 7.02 8.01
N SER A 109 -15.50 7.52 6.97
CA SER A 109 -16.72 8.31 7.12
C SER A 109 -17.86 7.48 7.71
N LEU A 110 -18.01 6.21 7.34
CA LEU A 110 -18.99 5.31 7.98
C LEU A 110 -18.67 5.05 9.45
N ALA A 111 -17.40 4.87 9.80
CA ALA A 111 -16.97 4.71 11.19
C ALA A 111 -17.24 5.99 12.01
N SER A 112 -17.06 7.16 11.41
CA SER A 112 -17.39 8.47 12.01
C SER A 112 -18.88 8.59 12.26
N ALA A 113 -19.71 8.26 11.26
CA ALA A 113 -21.16 8.30 11.37
C ALA A 113 -21.70 7.41 12.50
N ALA A 114 -21.03 6.28 12.74
CA ALA A 114 -21.35 5.34 13.81
C ALA A 114 -20.74 5.71 15.18
N GLY A 115 -20.01 6.83 15.27
CA GLY A 115 -19.44 7.34 16.52
C GLY A 115 -18.17 6.63 16.98
N PHE A 116 -17.50 5.87 16.11
CA PHE A 116 -16.28 5.14 16.47
C PHE A 116 -15.03 5.99 16.33
N ALA A 117 -14.74 6.46 15.12
CA ALA A 117 -13.49 7.13 14.79
C ALA A 117 -13.63 7.96 13.52
N GLY A 118 -12.89 9.08 13.42
CA GLY A 118 -12.89 9.91 12.23
C GLY A 118 -12.28 9.22 11.00
N PRO A 119 -12.45 9.78 9.79
CA PRO A 119 -12.13 9.10 8.54
C PRO A 119 -10.67 8.71 8.36
N PHE A 120 -9.79 9.44 9.03
CA PHE A 120 -8.35 9.24 9.03
C PHE A 120 -7.80 8.98 10.43
N SER A 121 -8.58 8.33 11.29
CA SER A 121 -8.07 7.90 12.59
C SER A 121 -6.84 7.01 12.43
N GLY A 122 -5.88 7.15 13.35
CA GLY A 122 -4.58 6.47 13.27
C GLY A 122 -4.71 4.95 13.11
N ALA A 123 -5.63 4.32 13.85
CA ALA A 123 -5.87 2.87 13.78
C ALA A 123 -6.47 2.42 12.43
N LEU A 124 -7.45 3.15 11.89
CA LEU A 124 -8.02 2.82 10.58
C LEU A 124 -7.00 3.01 9.46
N ASN A 125 -6.20 4.08 9.52
CA ASN A 125 -5.13 4.33 8.55
C ASN A 125 -4.06 3.23 8.62
N ALA A 126 -3.59 2.89 9.82
CA ALA A 126 -2.59 1.85 10.00
C ALA A 126 -3.11 0.49 9.52
N GLY A 127 -4.37 0.16 9.83
CA GLY A 127 -5.02 -1.07 9.37
C GLY A 127 -5.17 -1.11 7.86
N PHE A 128 -5.58 -0.01 7.23
CA PHE A 128 -5.68 0.09 5.78
C PHE A 128 -4.32 -0.07 5.09
N VAL A 129 -3.27 0.58 5.59
CA VAL A 129 -1.91 0.45 5.04
C VAL A 129 -1.37 -0.97 5.24
N LEU A 130 -1.66 -1.62 6.37
CA LEU A 130 -1.29 -3.00 6.61
C LEU A 130 -1.98 -3.96 5.64
N VAL A 131 -3.30 -3.85 5.48
CA VAL A 131 -4.07 -4.66 4.53
C VAL A 131 -3.58 -4.43 3.10
N SER A 132 -3.32 -3.17 2.72
CA SER A 132 -2.77 -2.81 1.41
C SER A 132 -1.38 -3.42 1.19
N THR A 133 -0.54 -3.45 2.23
CA THR A 133 0.79 -4.07 2.19
C THR A 133 0.69 -5.58 2.02
N ILE A 134 -0.20 -6.25 2.75
CA ILE A 134 -0.44 -7.70 2.62
C ILE A 134 -0.97 -8.03 1.23
N ALA A 135 -1.97 -7.28 0.74
CA ALA A 135 -2.52 -7.45 -0.59
C ALA A 135 -1.45 -7.26 -1.67
N SER A 136 -0.59 -6.25 -1.53
CA SER A 136 0.55 -6.00 -2.42
C SER A 136 1.54 -7.16 -2.42
N GLY A 137 1.77 -7.78 -1.26
CA GLY A 137 2.60 -8.98 -1.14
C GLY A 137 2.02 -10.15 -1.93
N TRP A 138 0.71 -10.39 -1.83
CA TRP A 138 0.03 -11.41 -2.62
C TRP A 138 0.09 -11.12 -4.13
N LEU A 139 -0.17 -9.87 -4.51
CA LEU A 139 -0.12 -9.41 -5.91
C LEU A 139 1.27 -9.60 -6.53
N ALA A 140 2.33 -9.21 -5.81
CA ALA A 140 3.68 -9.20 -6.32
C ALA A 140 4.41 -10.55 -6.22
N PHE A 141 4.22 -11.31 -5.14
CA PHE A 141 5.01 -12.51 -4.87
C PHE A 141 4.32 -13.84 -5.23
N TYR A 142 2.99 -13.84 -5.33
CA TYR A 142 2.20 -15.07 -5.53
C TYR A 142 1.41 -15.06 -6.85
N GLY A 143 1.85 -14.25 -7.82
CA GLY A 143 1.24 -14.12 -9.15
C GLY A 143 -0.17 -13.53 -9.11
N GLY A 144 -0.51 -12.74 -8.08
CA GLY A 144 -1.85 -12.17 -7.94
C GLY A 144 -2.20 -11.20 -9.07
N LEU A 145 -1.21 -10.46 -9.59
CA LEU A 145 -1.38 -9.62 -10.79
C LEU A 145 -1.81 -10.45 -12.00
N ASP A 146 -1.06 -11.52 -12.33
CA ASP A 146 -1.35 -12.38 -13.47
C ASP A 146 -2.71 -13.08 -13.34
N ARG A 147 -3.05 -13.56 -12.13
CA ARG A 147 -4.33 -14.23 -11.85
C ARG A 147 -5.53 -13.32 -12.03
N LEU A 148 -5.37 -12.03 -11.75
CA LEU A 148 -6.41 -11.02 -11.91
C LEU A 148 -6.37 -10.34 -13.28
N GLY A 149 -5.35 -10.63 -14.11
CA GLY A 149 -5.13 -9.96 -15.39
C GLY A 149 -4.85 -8.46 -15.22
N LEU A 150 -4.16 -8.08 -14.15
CA LEU A 150 -3.86 -6.68 -13.81
C LEU A 150 -2.41 -6.33 -14.12
N GLU A 151 -2.21 -5.14 -14.67
CA GLU A 151 -0.91 -4.48 -14.79
C GLU A 151 -0.71 -3.46 -13.65
N VAL A 152 0.54 -3.13 -13.34
CA VAL A 152 0.87 -2.02 -12.42
C VAL A 152 0.25 -0.70 -12.91
N ASP A 153 0.21 -0.50 -14.23
CA ASP A 153 -0.43 0.66 -14.88
C ASP A 153 -1.91 0.82 -14.51
N ASP A 154 -2.63 -0.28 -14.22
CA ASP A 154 -4.06 -0.22 -13.91
C ASP A 154 -4.31 0.45 -12.56
N PHE A 155 -3.40 0.31 -11.60
CA PHE A 155 -3.46 1.02 -10.33
C PHE A 155 -3.19 2.52 -10.51
N ILE A 156 -2.24 2.88 -11.38
CA ILE A 156 -1.96 4.29 -11.71
C ILE A 156 -3.21 4.93 -12.34
N ARG A 157 -3.84 4.25 -13.32
CA ARG A 157 -5.08 4.72 -13.93
C ARG A 157 -6.20 4.85 -12.92
N THR A 158 -6.39 3.83 -12.07
CA THR A 158 -7.41 3.85 -11.02
C THR A 158 -7.22 5.05 -10.11
N PHE A 159 -5.99 5.34 -9.68
CA PHE A 159 -5.68 6.53 -8.90
C PHE A 159 -6.00 7.84 -9.64
N VAL A 160 -5.59 7.97 -10.91
CA VAL A 160 -5.88 9.17 -11.71
C VAL A 160 -7.39 9.39 -11.88
N PHE A 161 -8.16 8.33 -12.15
CA PHE A 161 -9.62 8.43 -12.26
C PHE A 161 -10.27 8.71 -10.91
N ALA A 162 -9.77 8.13 -9.82
CA ALA A 162 -10.25 8.41 -8.47
C ALA A 162 -10.08 9.90 -8.13
N VAL A 163 -8.91 10.48 -8.41
CA VAL A 163 -8.66 11.92 -8.23
C VAL A 163 -9.62 12.73 -9.10
N GLY A 164 -9.71 12.44 -10.40
CA GLY A 164 -10.57 13.17 -11.32
C GLY A 164 -12.05 13.16 -10.91
N LEU A 165 -12.56 12.00 -10.49
CA LEU A 165 -13.95 11.85 -10.03
C LEU A 165 -14.17 12.51 -8.66
N ALA A 166 -13.21 12.44 -7.75
CA ALA A 166 -13.31 13.07 -6.42
C ALA A 166 -13.26 14.61 -6.47
N LEU A 167 -12.66 15.19 -7.50
CA LEU A 167 -12.62 16.66 -7.67
C LEU A 167 -14.01 17.27 -7.88
N VAL A 168 -14.96 16.54 -8.48
CA VAL A 168 -16.33 17.04 -8.73
C VAL A 168 -17.11 17.34 -7.44
N PRO A 169 -17.30 16.38 -6.51
CA PRO A 169 -17.97 16.65 -5.24
C PRO A 169 -17.16 17.62 -4.36
N LEU A 170 -15.82 17.58 -4.43
CA LEU A 170 -14.99 18.55 -3.70
C LEU A 170 -15.22 19.98 -4.19
N ALA A 171 -15.25 20.19 -5.51
CA ALA A 171 -15.57 21.48 -6.10
C ALA A 171 -16.98 21.94 -5.74
N ALA A 172 -17.96 21.01 -5.67
CA ALA A 172 -19.31 21.32 -5.22
C ALA A 172 -19.34 21.86 -3.78
N VAL A 173 -18.59 21.23 -2.87
CA VAL A 173 -18.49 21.69 -1.47
C VAL A 173 -17.80 23.05 -1.38
N VAL A 174 -16.69 23.25 -2.08
CA VAL A 174 -15.85 24.45 -1.95
C VAL A 174 -16.42 25.66 -2.68
N LEU A 175 -16.93 25.48 -3.90
CA LEU A 175 -17.37 26.59 -4.76
C LEU A 175 -18.84 26.97 -4.57
N PHE A 176 -19.68 26.01 -4.14
CA PHE A 176 -21.12 26.21 -4.00
C PHE A 176 -21.63 26.02 -2.58
N GLU A 177 -20.71 25.89 -1.60
CA GLU A 177 -21.02 25.70 -0.18
C GLU A 177 -22.01 24.55 0.07
N ALA A 178 -21.95 23.50 -0.75
CA ALA A 178 -22.82 22.33 -0.67
C ALA A 178 -22.42 21.43 0.51
N THR A 179 -22.45 21.96 1.73
CA THR A 179 -21.98 21.33 2.97
C THR A 179 -22.70 20.03 3.32
N TRP A 180 -23.91 19.82 2.82
CA TRP A 180 -24.64 18.56 2.96
C TRP A 180 -23.90 17.37 2.31
N LEU A 181 -23.07 17.61 1.29
CA LEU A 181 -22.21 16.58 0.66
C LEU A 181 -21.09 16.11 1.60
N ALA A 182 -20.70 16.94 2.57
CA ALA A 182 -19.68 16.61 3.55
C ALA A 182 -20.22 15.84 4.76
N GLY A 183 -21.54 15.61 4.84
CA GLY A 183 -22.13 14.77 5.88
C GLY A 183 -21.66 13.32 5.74
N ASP A 184 -21.28 12.68 6.85
CA ASP A 184 -20.55 11.40 6.87
C ASP A 184 -21.14 10.30 5.96
N TYR A 185 -22.45 10.06 5.99
CA TYR A 185 -23.09 9.07 5.12
C TYR A 185 -23.04 9.43 3.63
N VAL A 186 -23.21 10.71 3.31
CA VAL A 186 -23.19 11.21 1.92
C VAL A 186 -21.76 11.18 1.39
N ALA A 187 -20.80 11.64 2.20
CA ALA A 187 -19.38 11.60 1.91
C ALA A 187 -18.89 10.15 1.66
N ALA A 188 -19.35 9.19 2.49
CA ALA A 188 -19.07 7.78 2.29
C ALA A 188 -19.64 7.24 0.99
N ALA A 189 -20.91 7.53 0.68
CA ALA A 189 -21.56 7.08 -0.54
C ALA A 189 -20.87 7.64 -1.79
N ILE A 190 -20.48 8.91 -1.76
CA ILE A 190 -19.72 9.56 -2.84
C ILE A 190 -18.37 8.87 -3.02
N ALA A 191 -17.63 8.64 -1.95
CA ALA A 191 -16.31 8.02 -2.02
C ALA A 191 -16.37 6.56 -2.51
N LEU A 192 -17.41 5.79 -2.14
CA LEU A 192 -17.68 4.47 -2.73
C LEU A 192 -17.99 4.57 -4.22
N ALA A 193 -18.83 5.52 -4.63
CA ALA A 193 -19.15 5.74 -6.04
C ALA A 193 -17.89 6.13 -6.85
N VAL A 194 -17.03 6.98 -6.28
CA VAL A 194 -15.72 7.33 -6.85
C VAL A 194 -14.84 6.10 -6.97
N GLN A 195 -14.73 5.27 -5.92
CA GLN A 195 -13.90 4.06 -5.96
C GLN A 195 -14.38 3.09 -7.04
N VAL A 196 -15.69 2.80 -7.08
CA VAL A 196 -16.28 1.87 -8.04
C VAL A 196 -16.13 2.41 -9.46
N GLY A 197 -16.39 3.71 -9.68
CA GLY A 197 -16.21 4.35 -10.97
C GLY A 197 -14.75 4.35 -11.42
N ALA A 198 -13.82 4.68 -10.54
CA ALA A 198 -12.39 4.69 -10.83
C ALA A 198 -11.85 3.30 -11.14
N TRP A 199 -12.27 2.28 -10.38
CA TRP A 199 -11.88 0.90 -10.62
C TRP A 199 -12.48 0.37 -11.93
N TRP A 200 -13.77 0.63 -12.18
CA TRP A 200 -14.42 0.27 -13.44
C TRP A 200 -13.68 0.85 -14.64
N VAL A 201 -13.42 2.17 -14.65
CA VAL A 201 -12.75 2.82 -15.78
C VAL A 201 -11.27 2.43 -15.87
N GLY A 202 -10.61 2.26 -14.71
CA GLY A 202 -9.21 1.86 -14.61
C GLY A 202 -8.94 0.47 -15.18
N VAL A 203 -9.84 -0.48 -14.93
CA VAL A 203 -9.69 -1.90 -15.34
C VAL A 203 -10.34 -2.22 -16.69
N THR A 204 -11.48 -1.61 -17.04
CA THR A 204 -12.21 -1.96 -18.28
C THR A 204 -11.67 -1.29 -19.54
N ARG A 205 -10.95 -0.16 -19.42
CA ARG A 205 -10.25 0.43 -20.57
C ARG A 205 -8.96 -0.33 -20.83
N THR A 206 -9.10 -1.46 -21.50
CA THR A 206 -8.02 -2.06 -22.29
C THR A 206 -7.43 -0.99 -23.20
N LYS A 207 -6.09 -0.92 -23.27
CA LYS A 207 -5.34 -0.05 -24.18
C LYS A 207 -5.93 -0.24 -25.61
N PRO A 208 -6.13 0.84 -26.40
CA PRO A 208 -6.47 0.71 -27.82
C PRO A 208 -5.41 -0.07 -28.60
#